data_AF-C0Z3M3-F1
#
_entry.id   AF-C0Z3M3-F1
#
_cell.length_a   1.000
_cell.length_b   1.000
_cell.length_c   1.000
_cell.angle_alpha   90.00
_cell.angle_beta   90.00
_cell.angle_gamma   90.00
#
_symmetry.space_group_name_H-M   'P 1'
#
loop_
_entity.id
_entity.type
_entity.pdbx_description
1 polymer ?
#
loop_
_entity_poly.entity_id
_entity_poly.type
_entity_poly.pdbx_seq_one_letter_code
_entity_poly.pdbx_strand_id
1 'polypeptide(L)'
;MHLIYLFLLSIFVSKADGNSRKTIFQCDQHFDESQPEGVIEFPSLPKQLALSHGVNNSKPEQQYNLQCVYTFVAGSRQRVRLEFDHFLLSGSSENCDIEYVDIYSEVESVDEDILSSALGGRYCGTVAPHVRISLRRVMKLVLHSRSTNHEDNHGFRAKYSFIPEDKFIAGEPVGGKKCSFIIDSSDRKIGTLYSPTYPGTYPHNMHCSYLMKAGRGERIRLFFTDFDIFFGGEHCPYDSVTIFDGPTPASPIIRKVCGLQQRMEVYSMGNSLLIHFNTTHPAKSDPRGFIMDYEFSTRFVNIDKLLNKQRGVTHIRGTECDVRVESNRETFHTISSPNSIQPTPPAPTSFMDFRESRTWRRLYLPLIL
;
A
#
# COMPACT_ATOMS: atom_id res chain seq x y z
N MET A 1 -52.19 -12.30 -48.37
CA MET A 1 -51.14 -13.26 -47.96
C MET A 1 -49.99 -12.44 -47.39
N HIS A 2 -50.01 -12.09 -46.09
CA HIS A 2 -49.23 -12.74 -45.01
C HIS A 2 -47.74 -12.87 -45.37
N LEU A 3 -46.74 -12.38 -44.62
CA LEU A 3 -46.58 -12.31 -43.16
C LEU A 3 -45.66 -11.14 -42.73
N ILE A 4 -45.98 -10.59 -41.56
CA ILE A 4 -45.18 -9.70 -40.72
C ILE A 4 -44.28 -10.58 -39.84
N TYR A 5 -42.98 -10.30 -39.78
CA TYR A 5 -42.03 -10.94 -38.84
C TYR A 5 -42.19 -10.29 -37.46
N LEU A 6 -42.82 -11.00 -36.54
CA LEU A 6 -42.96 -10.65 -35.13
C LEU A 6 -42.05 -11.56 -34.29
N PHE A 7 -41.32 -10.93 -33.37
CA PHE A 7 -40.55 -11.55 -32.29
C PHE A 7 -41.35 -12.65 -31.58
N LEU A 8 -40.76 -13.84 -31.44
CA LEU A 8 -41.21 -14.87 -30.50
C LEU A 8 -40.11 -15.10 -29.46
N LEU A 9 -40.45 -14.77 -28.21
CA LEU A 9 -39.77 -15.26 -27.02
C LEU A 9 -39.84 -16.80 -27.00
N SER A 10 -38.69 -17.45 -26.92
CA SER A 10 -38.58 -18.86 -26.54
C SER A 10 -38.30 -18.96 -25.05
N ILE A 11 -39.35 -19.22 -24.30
CA ILE A 11 -39.32 -19.58 -22.88
C ILE A 11 -38.70 -21.00 -22.78
N PHE A 12 -37.52 -21.12 -22.17
CA PHE A 12 -37.04 -22.41 -21.69
C PHE A 12 -37.66 -22.69 -20.32
N VAL A 13 -38.68 -23.55 -20.32
CA VAL A 13 -39.21 -24.19 -19.12
C VAL A 13 -38.26 -25.33 -18.74
N SER A 14 -37.44 -25.14 -17.70
CA SER A 14 -36.82 -26.26 -16.99
C SER A 14 -37.77 -26.76 -15.91
N LYS A 15 -38.29 -27.96 -16.14
CA LYS A 15 -39.11 -28.75 -15.22
C LYS A 15 -38.22 -29.25 -14.08
N ALA A 16 -38.35 -28.65 -12.90
CA ALA A 16 -37.72 -29.16 -11.68
C ALA A 16 -38.70 -30.07 -10.94
N ASP A 17 -38.30 -31.33 -10.84
CA ASP A 17 -38.98 -32.41 -10.13
C ASP A 17 -38.79 -32.29 -8.61
N GLY A 18 -39.62 -33.04 -7.87
CA GLY A 18 -39.85 -33.03 -6.43
C GLY A 18 -38.75 -32.60 -5.45
N ASN A 19 -39.16 -31.69 -4.56
CA ASN A 19 -38.86 -31.66 -3.12
C ASN A 19 -37.39 -31.48 -2.67
N SER A 20 -36.88 -30.26 -2.82
CA SER A 20 -35.96 -29.64 -1.84
C SER A 20 -36.10 -28.12 -1.94
N ARG A 21 -36.85 -27.51 -1.02
CA ARG A 21 -36.84 -26.05 -0.85
C ARG A 21 -35.46 -25.66 -0.32
N LYS A 22 -34.51 -25.38 -1.21
CA LYS A 22 -33.35 -24.54 -0.88
C LYS A 22 -33.87 -23.14 -0.58
N THR A 23 -33.96 -22.79 0.70
CA THR A 23 -34.20 -21.42 1.13
C THR A 23 -32.98 -20.60 0.72
N ILE A 24 -33.07 -19.86 -0.38
CA ILE A 24 -32.02 -18.91 -0.78
C ILE A 24 -32.16 -17.71 0.18
N PHE A 25 -31.26 -17.61 1.15
CA PHE A 25 -31.11 -16.41 1.96
C PHE A 25 -30.43 -15.35 1.10
N GLN A 26 -31.20 -14.39 0.58
CA GLN A 26 -30.65 -13.32 -0.26
C GLN A 26 -30.13 -12.20 0.63
N CYS A 27 -28.90 -12.35 1.12
CA CYS A 27 -28.18 -11.34 1.91
C CYS A 27 -27.16 -10.55 1.06
N ASP A 28 -27.05 -10.83 -0.23
CA ASP A 28 -26.17 -10.12 -1.15
C ASP A 28 -26.60 -8.66 -1.29
N GLN A 29 -25.63 -7.76 -1.29
CA GLN A 29 -25.86 -6.32 -1.38
C GLN A 29 -24.98 -5.68 -2.45
N HIS A 30 -25.53 -4.67 -3.12
CA HIS A 30 -24.84 -3.91 -4.16
C HIS A 30 -24.89 -2.42 -3.80
N PHE A 31 -23.72 -1.77 -3.82
CA PHE A 31 -23.56 -0.37 -3.50
C PHE A 31 -22.87 0.32 -4.66
N ASP A 32 -23.45 1.42 -5.12
CA ASP A 32 -22.97 2.23 -6.23
C ASP A 32 -23.01 3.71 -5.89
N GLU A 33 -22.60 4.55 -6.84
CA GLU A 33 -22.52 6.01 -6.69
C GLU A 33 -23.83 6.71 -6.25
N SER A 34 -24.99 6.04 -6.30
CA SER A 34 -26.24 6.57 -5.74
C SER A 34 -26.18 6.76 -4.22
N GLN A 35 -25.32 6.00 -3.53
CA GLN A 35 -25.06 6.09 -2.09
C GLN A 35 -23.55 6.18 -1.83
N PRO A 36 -22.97 7.39 -1.78
CA PRO A 36 -21.52 7.58 -1.77
C PRO A 36 -20.82 7.11 -0.49
N GLU A 37 -21.58 6.95 0.59
CA GLU A 37 -21.12 6.42 1.86
C GLU A 37 -22.28 5.69 2.56
N GLY A 38 -21.95 4.76 3.45
CA GLY A 38 -22.95 4.00 4.19
C GLY A 38 -22.34 3.02 5.18
N VAL A 39 -23.20 2.21 5.76
CA VAL A 39 -22.84 1.20 6.76
C VAL A 39 -23.36 -0.15 6.29
N ILE A 40 -22.51 -1.17 6.37
CA ILE A 40 -22.89 -2.57 6.23
C ILE A 40 -22.86 -3.23 7.61
N GLU A 41 -23.84 -4.09 7.85
CA GLU A 41 -23.98 -4.82 9.11
C GLU A 41 -24.08 -6.31 8.81
N PHE A 42 -23.73 -7.13 9.79
CA PHE A 42 -23.91 -8.56 9.71
C PHE A 42 -25.38 -8.88 9.38
N PRO A 43 -25.64 -9.81 8.42
CA PRO A 43 -26.99 -10.04 7.95
C PRO A 43 -27.88 -10.54 9.08
N SER A 44 -29.01 -9.87 9.31
CA SER A 44 -30.00 -10.34 10.26
C SER A 44 -30.62 -11.63 9.75
N LEU A 45 -30.37 -12.74 10.42
CA LEU A 45 -31.05 -14.00 10.13
C LEU A 45 -32.55 -13.84 10.43
N PRO A 46 -33.47 -14.25 9.52
CA PRO A 46 -34.89 -14.19 9.78
C PRO A 46 -35.25 -14.93 11.06
N LYS A 47 -35.86 -14.24 12.03
CA LYS A 47 -36.40 -14.86 13.24
C LYS A 47 -37.69 -15.62 12.94
N GLN A 48 -37.70 -16.72 12.17
CA GLN A 48 -38.86 -17.63 12.21
C GLN A 48 -38.68 -19.01 11.57
N LEU A 49 -38.84 -20.05 12.41
CA LEU A 49 -39.95 -21.00 12.35
C LEU A 49 -40.17 -21.61 13.76
N ALA A 50 -40.50 -20.76 14.73
CA ALA A 50 -41.16 -21.22 15.96
C ALA A 50 -42.65 -21.45 15.64
N LEU A 51 -42.95 -22.46 14.82
CA LEU A 51 -44.30 -22.97 14.63
C LEU A 51 -44.30 -24.48 14.84
N SER A 52 -44.61 -24.82 16.08
CA SER A 52 -45.44 -25.95 16.51
C SER A 52 -45.20 -27.29 15.83
N HIS A 53 -44.32 -28.11 16.41
CA HIS A 53 -44.67 -29.51 16.69
C HIS A 53 -44.02 -29.89 18.02
N GLY A 54 -44.84 -30.35 18.96
CA GLY A 54 -44.42 -30.69 20.31
C GLY A 54 -43.51 -31.91 20.38
N VAL A 55 -42.89 -32.02 21.56
CA VAL A 55 -42.26 -33.23 22.13
C VAL A 55 -40.90 -33.61 21.54
N ASN A 56 -39.83 -32.95 22.00
CA ASN A 56 -38.75 -33.55 22.81
C ASN A 56 -37.63 -32.52 23.07
N ASN A 57 -37.02 -32.60 24.26
CA ASN A 57 -35.95 -31.74 24.76
C ASN A 57 -34.61 -31.95 24.03
N SER A 58 -34.51 -31.46 22.79
CA SER A 58 -33.25 -31.03 22.20
C SER A 58 -33.55 -29.78 21.37
N LYS A 59 -32.89 -28.65 21.70
CA LYS A 59 -32.88 -27.49 20.80
C LYS A 59 -32.43 -28.01 19.42
N PRO A 60 -33.20 -27.82 18.34
CA PRO A 60 -32.69 -28.14 17.02
C PRO A 60 -31.51 -27.19 16.76
N GLU A 61 -30.29 -27.74 16.70
CA GLU A 61 -29.11 -27.04 16.19
C GLU A 61 -29.36 -26.74 14.71
N GLN A 62 -29.91 -25.57 14.44
CA GLN A 62 -30.21 -25.16 13.09
C GLN A 62 -28.91 -24.62 12.48
N GLN A 63 -28.15 -25.52 11.85
CA GLN A 63 -26.92 -25.17 11.14
C GLN A 63 -27.27 -24.43 9.85
N TYR A 64 -27.02 -23.13 9.83
CA TYR A 64 -27.17 -22.31 8.63
C TYR A 64 -25.80 -22.09 8.00
N ASN A 65 -25.63 -22.59 6.77
CA ASN A 65 -24.50 -22.18 5.93
C ASN A 65 -24.90 -20.87 5.25
N LEU A 66 -24.31 -19.77 5.70
CA LEU A 66 -24.58 -18.43 5.20
C LEU A 66 -23.41 -17.98 4.34
N GLN A 67 -23.71 -17.50 3.14
CA GLN A 67 -22.75 -16.84 2.27
C GLN A 67 -23.39 -15.57 1.72
N CYS A 68 -22.74 -14.43 1.93
CA CYS A 68 -23.23 -13.13 1.49
C CYS A 68 -22.13 -12.38 0.75
N VAL A 69 -22.46 -11.80 -0.40
CA VAL A 69 -21.55 -11.01 -1.23
C VAL A 69 -21.97 -9.56 -1.21
N TYR A 70 -21.07 -8.69 -0.76
CA TYR A 70 -21.23 -7.24 -0.77
C TYR A 70 -20.36 -6.69 -1.91
N THR A 71 -20.98 -6.08 -2.91
CA THR A 71 -20.29 -5.52 -4.08
C THR A 71 -20.34 -4.00 -4.04
N PHE A 72 -19.17 -3.37 -3.98
CA PHE A 72 -19.01 -1.92 -3.98
C PHE A 72 -18.47 -1.48 -5.33
N VAL A 73 -19.19 -0.59 -6.02
CA VAL A 73 -18.83 -0.04 -7.33
C VAL A 73 -18.74 1.48 -7.24
N ALA A 74 -17.52 1.97 -7.05
CA ALA A 74 -17.26 3.40 -7.05
C ALA A 74 -17.47 4.01 -8.46
N GLY A 75 -17.79 5.30 -8.49
CA GLY A 75 -17.91 6.07 -9.72
C GLY A 75 -16.58 6.23 -10.47
N SER A 76 -16.63 6.93 -11.59
CA SER A 76 -15.42 7.23 -12.37
C SER A 76 -14.41 8.02 -11.54
N ARG A 77 -13.13 7.62 -11.58
CA ARG A 77 -12.02 8.21 -10.79
C ARG A 77 -12.24 8.18 -9.27
N GLN A 78 -13.00 7.21 -8.79
CA GLN A 78 -13.16 6.93 -7.37
C GLN A 78 -12.70 5.52 -7.02
N ARG A 79 -12.42 5.32 -5.74
CA ARG A 79 -12.05 4.04 -5.12
C ARG A 79 -12.92 3.80 -3.91
N VAL A 80 -13.04 2.53 -3.52
CA VAL A 80 -13.78 2.10 -2.35
C VAL A 80 -12.86 2.13 -1.14
N ARG A 81 -13.29 2.80 -0.08
CA ARG A 81 -12.70 2.73 1.26
C ARG A 81 -13.65 1.96 2.17
N LEU A 82 -13.14 0.97 2.90
CA LEU A 82 -13.87 0.15 3.85
C LEU A 82 -13.16 0.12 5.20
N GLU A 83 -13.91 0.34 6.28
CA GLU A 83 -13.40 0.41 7.65
C GLU A 83 -14.37 -0.24 8.62
N PHE A 84 -13.89 -1.22 9.40
CA PHE A 84 -14.71 -1.93 10.38
C PHE A 84 -14.64 -1.19 11.72
N ASP A 85 -15.80 -0.90 12.31
CA ASP A 85 -15.88 -0.35 13.67
C ASP A 85 -16.41 -1.37 14.69
N HIS A 86 -16.90 -2.51 14.23
CA HIS A 86 -17.18 -3.70 15.03
C HIS A 86 -16.78 -4.97 14.27
N PHE A 87 -16.14 -5.91 14.96
CA PHE A 87 -15.71 -7.18 14.35
C PHE A 87 -15.56 -8.28 15.40
N LEU A 88 -16.48 -9.23 15.38
CA LEU A 88 -16.49 -10.42 16.23
C LEU A 88 -17.02 -11.60 15.42
N LEU A 89 -16.11 -12.40 14.86
CA LEU A 89 -16.44 -13.60 14.08
C LEU A 89 -15.83 -14.84 14.73
N SER A 90 -16.46 -16.00 14.52
CA SER A 90 -16.05 -17.26 15.10
C SER A 90 -14.77 -17.77 14.44
N GLY A 91 -13.70 -17.91 15.21
CA GLY A 91 -12.43 -18.45 14.72
C GLY A 91 -11.23 -17.85 15.45
N SER A 92 -10.05 -18.28 15.05
CA SER A 92 -8.78 -17.70 15.48
C SER A 92 -7.88 -17.45 14.28
N SER A 93 -6.77 -16.73 14.50
CA SER A 93 -5.76 -16.48 13.46
C SER A 93 -5.16 -17.75 12.84
N GLU A 94 -5.21 -18.88 13.56
CA GLU A 94 -4.73 -20.17 13.07
C GLU A 94 -5.85 -21.00 12.41
N ASN A 95 -7.10 -20.83 12.87
CA ASN A 95 -8.25 -21.60 12.43
C ASN A 95 -9.39 -20.65 12.04
N CYS A 96 -9.35 -20.16 10.81
CA CYS A 96 -10.21 -19.12 10.28
C CYS A 96 -11.18 -19.63 9.19
N ASP A 97 -11.71 -20.86 9.36
CA ASP A 97 -12.48 -21.56 8.33
C ASP A 97 -13.95 -21.79 8.70
N ILE A 98 -14.36 -21.42 9.93
CA ILE A 98 -15.74 -21.58 10.41
C ILE A 98 -16.57 -20.38 9.99
N GLU A 99 -16.09 -19.19 10.30
CA GLU A 99 -16.74 -17.93 9.99
C GLU A 99 -15.70 -16.86 9.72
N TYR A 100 -15.77 -16.26 8.54
CA TYR A 100 -14.76 -15.32 8.09
C TYR A 100 -15.32 -14.37 7.05
N VAL A 101 -14.58 -13.28 6.86
CA VAL A 101 -14.77 -12.32 5.79
C VAL A 101 -13.54 -12.34 4.88
N ASP A 102 -13.76 -12.63 3.60
CA ASP A 102 -12.77 -12.49 2.55
C ASP A 102 -12.96 -11.13 1.86
N ILE A 103 -11.87 -10.36 1.74
CA ILE A 103 -11.90 -9.03 1.10
C ILE A 103 -11.10 -9.08 -0.20
N TYR A 104 -11.75 -8.73 -1.30
CA TYR A 104 -11.17 -8.62 -2.64
C TYR A 104 -11.10 -7.15 -3.04
N SER A 105 -9.94 -6.53 -2.78
CA SER A 105 -9.65 -5.11 -3.03
C SER A 105 -8.98 -4.83 -4.38
N GLU A 106 -8.62 -5.89 -5.12
CA GLU A 106 -7.83 -5.80 -6.36
C GLU A 106 -8.67 -6.08 -7.62
N VAL A 107 -9.99 -6.17 -7.45
CA VAL A 107 -10.94 -6.49 -8.52
C VAL A 107 -10.91 -5.39 -9.60
N GLU A 108 -10.72 -5.79 -10.86
CA GLU A 108 -10.59 -4.87 -11.99
C GLU A 108 -11.92 -4.48 -12.61
N SER A 109 -12.89 -5.40 -12.62
CA SER A 109 -14.20 -5.16 -13.20
C SER A 109 -15.32 -5.81 -12.38
N VAL A 110 -16.54 -5.33 -12.56
CA VAL A 110 -17.71 -5.85 -11.82
C VAL A 110 -17.95 -7.32 -12.17
N ASP A 111 -17.75 -7.68 -13.44
CA ASP A 111 -17.98 -9.01 -14.02
C ASP A 111 -16.83 -10.00 -13.75
N GLU A 112 -15.73 -9.56 -13.14
CA GLU A 112 -14.62 -10.44 -12.80
C GLU A 112 -15.05 -11.48 -11.76
N ASP A 113 -14.74 -12.75 -12.04
CA ASP A 113 -14.98 -13.86 -11.13
C ASP A 113 -14.09 -13.73 -9.90
N ILE A 114 -14.70 -13.80 -8.72
CA ILE A 114 -14.02 -13.74 -7.42
C ILE A 114 -12.94 -14.82 -7.32
N LEU A 115 -13.14 -15.98 -7.95
CA LEU A 115 -12.17 -17.08 -7.96
C LEU A 115 -10.89 -16.76 -8.75
N SER A 116 -10.97 -15.80 -9.68
CA SER A 116 -9.83 -15.32 -10.47
C SER A 116 -9.15 -14.10 -9.88
N SER A 117 -9.83 -13.41 -8.94
CA SER A 117 -9.32 -12.22 -8.28
C SER A 117 -8.33 -12.55 -7.15
N ALA A 118 -7.32 -11.70 -7.00
CA ALA A 118 -6.39 -11.76 -5.88
C ALA A 118 -7.12 -11.54 -4.54
N LEU A 119 -6.94 -12.47 -3.59
CA LEU A 119 -7.53 -12.37 -2.25
C LEU A 119 -6.75 -11.35 -1.41
N GLY A 120 -7.36 -10.21 -1.09
CA GLY A 120 -6.76 -9.17 -0.25
C GLY A 120 -6.59 -9.60 1.22
N GLY A 121 -7.30 -10.64 1.64
CA GLY A 121 -7.06 -11.40 2.87
C GLY A 121 -8.35 -11.95 3.49
N ARG A 122 -8.18 -12.86 4.44
CA ARG A 122 -9.24 -13.56 5.19
C ARG A 122 -9.18 -13.15 6.66
N TYR A 123 -10.32 -12.75 7.22
CA TYR A 123 -10.40 -12.23 8.59
C TYR A 123 -11.49 -12.92 9.41
N CYS A 124 -11.18 -13.23 10.66
CA CYS A 124 -12.10 -13.76 11.67
C CYS A 124 -11.57 -13.43 13.08
N GLY A 125 -12.29 -13.85 14.12
CA GLY A 125 -11.94 -13.55 15.50
C GLY A 125 -12.38 -12.14 15.91
N THR A 126 -11.63 -11.54 16.83
CA THR A 126 -11.95 -10.26 17.47
C THR A 126 -11.16 -9.08 16.91
N VAL A 127 -10.15 -9.33 16.08
CA VAL A 127 -9.27 -8.29 15.52
C VAL A 127 -9.75 -7.95 14.12
N ALA A 128 -10.34 -6.77 13.98
CA ALA A 128 -10.76 -6.25 12.68
C ALA A 128 -9.55 -6.04 11.75
N PRO A 129 -9.71 -6.24 10.43
CA PRO A 129 -8.70 -5.83 9.47
C PRO A 129 -8.44 -4.33 9.56
N HIS A 130 -7.21 -3.91 9.24
CA HIS A 130 -6.94 -2.50 9.02
C HIS A 130 -7.76 -1.97 7.83
N VAL A 131 -7.95 -0.65 7.75
CA VAL A 131 -8.66 0.03 6.65
C VAL A 131 -8.27 -0.56 5.30
N ARG A 132 -9.27 -0.83 4.45
CA ARG A 132 -9.05 -1.33 3.09
C ARG A 132 -9.41 -0.25 2.08
N ILE A 133 -8.53 -0.07 1.09
CA ILE A 133 -8.78 0.80 -0.04
C ILE A 133 -8.57 -0.02 -1.30
N SER A 134 -9.51 0.04 -2.25
CA SER A 134 -9.39 -0.70 -3.50
C SER A 134 -8.33 -0.09 -4.42
N LEU A 135 -7.73 -0.92 -5.27
CA LEU A 135 -6.82 -0.45 -6.33
C LEU A 135 -7.54 0.27 -7.46
N ARG A 136 -8.81 -0.07 -7.68
CA ARG A 136 -9.65 0.42 -8.76
C ARG A 136 -11.06 0.69 -8.22
N ARG A 137 -12.04 0.83 -9.11
CA ARG A 137 -13.41 1.19 -8.75
C ARG A 137 -14.20 0.09 -8.03
N VAL A 138 -13.78 -1.18 -8.09
CA VAL A 138 -14.55 -2.30 -7.54
C VAL A 138 -13.87 -2.86 -6.29
N MET A 139 -14.68 -3.17 -5.27
CA MET A 139 -14.30 -4.00 -4.13
C MET A 139 -15.41 -5.01 -3.86
N LYS A 140 -15.05 -6.26 -3.56
CA LYS A 140 -16.01 -7.30 -3.14
C LYS A 140 -15.65 -7.78 -1.73
N LEU A 141 -16.65 -7.96 -0.89
CA LEU A 141 -16.51 -8.57 0.43
C LEU A 141 -17.40 -9.80 0.47
N VAL A 142 -16.84 -10.94 0.86
CA VAL A 142 -17.57 -12.20 0.96
C VAL A 142 -17.58 -12.64 2.42
N LEU A 143 -18.77 -12.65 3.02
CA LEU A 143 -18.99 -13.28 4.32
C LEU A 143 -19.30 -14.76 4.09
N HIS A 144 -18.61 -15.62 4.80
CA HIS A 144 -18.94 -17.03 4.92
C HIS A 144 -19.09 -17.39 6.39
N SER A 145 -20.24 -17.94 6.79
CA SER A 145 -20.47 -18.41 8.16
C SER A 145 -21.13 -19.78 8.16
N ARG A 146 -20.54 -20.70 8.91
CA ARG A 146 -21.13 -21.98 9.32
C ARG A 146 -21.35 -22.03 10.83
N SER A 147 -21.17 -20.90 11.50
CA SER A 147 -21.25 -20.81 12.96
C SER A 147 -22.69 -20.92 13.43
N THR A 148 -22.86 -21.57 14.57
CA THR A 148 -24.11 -21.62 15.32
C THR A 148 -24.15 -20.59 16.45
N ASN A 149 -23.08 -19.80 16.61
CA ASN A 149 -23.00 -18.74 17.61
C ASN A 149 -23.88 -17.56 17.18
N HIS A 150 -24.86 -17.27 18.01
CA HIS A 150 -25.81 -16.18 17.81
C HIS A 150 -25.86 -15.26 19.04
N GLU A 151 -24.71 -15.03 19.67
CA GLU A 151 -24.62 -14.12 20.81
C GLU A 151 -25.04 -12.70 20.40
N ASP A 152 -25.65 -11.97 21.34
CA ASP A 152 -26.10 -10.58 21.18
C ASP A 152 -24.92 -9.59 21.15
N ASN A 153 -23.94 -9.83 20.27
CA ASN A 153 -22.84 -8.93 19.88
C ASN A 153 -22.02 -9.52 18.70
N HIS A 154 -22.42 -10.68 18.20
CA HIS A 154 -21.68 -11.43 17.20
C HIS A 154 -21.91 -10.84 15.80
N GLY A 155 -20.86 -10.80 14.98
CA GLY A 155 -20.89 -10.26 13.62
C GLY A 155 -19.93 -9.08 13.42
N PHE A 156 -20.17 -8.30 12.37
CA PHE A 156 -19.39 -7.13 12.05
C PHE A 156 -20.27 -5.94 11.69
N ARG A 157 -19.70 -4.74 11.84
CA ARG A 157 -20.23 -3.50 11.31
C ARG A 157 -19.09 -2.74 10.65
N ALA A 158 -19.31 -2.31 9.42
CA ALA A 158 -18.31 -1.59 8.65
C ALA A 158 -18.90 -0.41 7.91
N LYS A 159 -18.11 0.65 7.79
CA LYS A 159 -18.41 1.85 7.03
C LYS A 159 -17.73 1.78 5.69
N TYR A 160 -18.45 2.10 4.62
CA TYR A 160 -17.88 2.25 3.29
C TYR A 160 -18.03 3.70 2.81
N SER A 161 -17.11 4.12 1.95
CA SER A 161 -17.18 5.41 1.23
C SER A 161 -16.47 5.34 -0.12
N PHE A 162 -16.95 6.10 -1.10
CA PHE A 162 -16.28 6.29 -2.38
C PHE A 162 -15.40 7.53 -2.33
N ILE A 163 -14.09 7.31 -2.34
CA ILE A 163 -13.08 8.36 -2.21
C ILE A 163 -12.49 8.70 -3.58
N PRO A 164 -12.09 9.97 -3.82
CA PRO A 164 -11.36 10.35 -5.01
C PRO A 164 -10.06 9.54 -5.21
N GLU A 165 -9.75 9.20 -6.47
CA GLU A 165 -8.54 8.47 -6.85
C GLU A 165 -7.31 9.39 -7.05
N ASP A 166 -7.52 10.69 -7.20
CA ASP A 166 -6.52 11.71 -7.54
C ASP A 166 -5.21 11.60 -6.75
N LYS A 167 -5.27 11.40 -5.43
CA LYS A 167 -4.08 11.28 -4.59
C LYS A 167 -3.22 10.04 -4.88
N PHE A 168 -3.79 9.00 -5.50
CA PHE A 168 -3.07 7.76 -5.87
C PHE A 168 -2.44 7.83 -7.27
N ILE A 169 -2.75 8.87 -8.04
CA ILE A 169 -2.14 9.15 -9.35
C ILE A 169 -0.93 10.04 -9.11
N ALA A 170 0.26 9.43 -9.00
CA ALA A 170 1.48 10.16 -8.63
C ALA A 170 2.03 11.06 -9.75
N GLY A 171 1.68 10.78 -11.01
CA GLY A 171 2.16 11.48 -12.19
C GLY A 171 1.56 10.90 -13.47
N GLU A 172 2.27 11.01 -14.59
CA GLU A 172 1.82 10.44 -15.86
C GLU A 172 1.89 8.90 -15.82
N PRO A 173 0.77 8.19 -16.07
CA PRO A 173 0.75 6.74 -16.01
C PRO A 173 1.57 6.13 -17.15
N VAL A 174 2.38 5.12 -16.83
CA VAL A 174 3.10 4.32 -17.82
C VAL A 174 2.18 3.22 -18.34
N GLY A 175 1.90 3.24 -19.65
CA GLY A 175 0.89 2.39 -20.29
C GLY A 175 0.94 0.92 -19.89
N GLY A 176 -0.25 0.36 -19.58
CA GLY A 176 -0.45 -1.06 -19.28
C GLY A 176 -0.02 -1.53 -17.88
N LYS A 177 0.54 -0.65 -17.04
CA LYS A 177 0.96 -0.99 -15.67
C LYS A 177 0.02 -0.39 -14.61
N LYS A 178 -0.24 -1.16 -13.53
CA LYS A 178 -1.25 -0.81 -12.50
C LYS A 178 -0.88 0.40 -11.64
N CYS A 179 0.41 0.62 -11.37
CA CYS A 179 0.91 1.64 -10.43
C CYS A 179 2.29 2.17 -10.83
N SER A 180 2.51 2.38 -12.14
CA SER A 180 3.76 2.92 -12.66
C SER A 180 3.55 4.33 -13.19
N PHE A 181 4.36 5.27 -12.72
CA PHE A 181 4.21 6.69 -13.03
C PHE A 181 5.54 7.34 -13.39
N ILE A 182 5.48 8.34 -14.27
CA ILE A 182 6.55 9.30 -14.51
C ILE A 182 6.18 10.60 -13.80
N ILE A 183 7.09 11.12 -12.99
CA ILE A 183 6.93 12.37 -12.24
C ILE A 183 7.98 13.33 -12.77
N ASP A 184 7.55 14.35 -13.52
CA ASP A 184 8.44 15.32 -14.13
C ASP A 184 8.44 16.64 -13.35
N SER A 185 9.63 17.18 -13.13
CA SER A 185 9.83 18.46 -12.46
C SER A 185 9.23 19.66 -13.22
N SER A 186 8.90 19.50 -14.51
CA SER A 186 8.21 20.50 -15.31
C SER A 186 6.73 20.63 -14.95
N ASP A 187 6.09 19.53 -14.53
CA ASP A 187 4.70 19.53 -14.08
C ASP A 187 4.59 20.02 -12.62
N ARG A 188 5.45 19.48 -11.74
CA ARG A 188 5.37 19.74 -10.30
C ARG A 188 6.73 19.63 -9.61
N LYS A 189 7.12 20.67 -8.88
CA LYS A 189 8.41 20.71 -8.13
C LYS A 189 8.38 20.00 -6.78
N ILE A 190 7.26 20.04 -6.08
CA ILE A 190 7.11 19.40 -4.76
C ILE A 190 5.81 18.61 -4.72
N GLY A 191 5.80 17.43 -4.13
CA GLY A 191 4.56 16.66 -4.00
C GLY A 191 4.67 15.53 -3.00
N THR A 192 3.57 14.81 -2.86
CA THR A 192 3.46 13.67 -1.95
C THR A 192 3.04 12.46 -2.77
N LEU A 193 3.72 11.35 -2.53
CA LEU A 193 3.52 10.06 -3.15
C LEU A 193 3.02 9.09 -2.08
N TYR A 194 1.99 8.34 -2.45
CA TYR A 194 1.39 7.33 -1.59
C TYR A 194 1.59 5.96 -2.24
N SER A 195 1.87 4.92 -1.45
CA SER A 195 1.71 3.56 -1.94
C SER A 195 0.25 3.31 -2.38
N PRO A 196 -0.02 2.39 -3.31
CA PRO A 196 -1.27 2.38 -4.08
C PRO A 196 -2.58 2.34 -3.31
N THR A 197 -2.60 1.93 -2.03
CA THR A 197 -3.80 1.87 -1.20
C THR A 197 -3.64 2.56 0.17
N TYR A 198 -2.58 3.34 0.39
CA TYR A 198 -2.33 4.01 1.68
C TYR A 198 -3.50 4.92 2.11
N PRO A 199 -3.90 4.97 3.40
CA PRO A 199 -3.32 4.26 4.56
C PRO A 199 -3.83 2.82 4.74
N GLY A 200 -4.57 2.29 3.77
CA GLY A 200 -5.00 0.91 3.79
C GLY A 200 -3.89 -0.06 3.44
N THR A 201 -4.11 -1.33 3.75
CA THR A 201 -3.13 -2.39 3.48
C THR A 201 -2.80 -2.48 2.00
N TYR A 202 -1.51 -2.57 1.67
CA TYR A 202 -1.08 -2.69 0.28
C TYR A 202 -1.37 -4.08 -0.30
N PRO A 203 -1.71 -4.17 -1.59
CA PRO A 203 -1.92 -5.46 -2.26
C PRO A 203 -0.61 -6.21 -2.51
N HIS A 204 -0.75 -7.52 -2.63
CA HIS A 204 0.38 -8.45 -2.77
C HIS A 204 0.74 -8.67 -4.25
N ASN A 205 1.91 -9.26 -4.51
CA ASN A 205 2.38 -9.55 -5.87
C ASN A 205 2.36 -8.35 -6.83
N MET A 206 2.63 -7.16 -6.30
CA MET A 206 2.55 -5.91 -7.04
C MET A 206 3.95 -5.38 -7.34
N HIS A 207 4.09 -4.81 -8.54
CA HIS A 207 5.31 -4.13 -8.98
C HIS A 207 4.97 -2.71 -9.43
N CYS A 208 5.28 -1.73 -8.58
CA CYS A 208 5.10 -0.32 -8.88
C CYS A 208 6.45 0.32 -9.19
N SER A 209 6.46 1.26 -10.14
CA SER A 209 7.66 1.97 -10.53
C SER A 209 7.40 3.46 -10.67
N TYR A 210 8.13 4.29 -9.94
CA TYR A 210 8.02 5.75 -9.99
C TYR A 210 9.32 6.31 -10.54
N LEU A 211 9.29 6.78 -11.79
CA LEU A 211 10.44 7.41 -12.44
C LEU A 211 10.34 8.93 -12.26
N MET A 212 11.28 9.49 -11.50
CA MET A 212 11.36 10.91 -11.23
C MET A 212 12.39 11.56 -12.14
N LYS A 213 11.98 12.61 -12.87
CA LYS A 213 12.81 13.34 -13.84
C LYS A 213 12.96 14.79 -13.40
N ALA A 214 14.17 15.14 -12.96
CA ALA A 214 14.52 16.50 -12.58
C ALA A 214 15.05 17.30 -13.77
N GLY A 215 14.82 18.61 -13.74
CA GLY A 215 15.37 19.55 -14.70
C GLY A 215 16.89 19.62 -14.62
N ARG A 216 17.50 20.33 -15.58
CA ARG A 216 18.95 20.51 -15.61
C ARG A 216 19.41 21.28 -14.37
N GLY A 217 20.36 20.72 -13.64
CA GLY A 217 20.92 21.32 -12.41
C GLY A 217 20.07 21.08 -11.16
N GLU A 218 18.97 20.34 -11.28
CA GLU A 218 18.16 19.92 -10.14
C GLU A 218 18.57 18.53 -9.64
N ARG A 219 18.45 18.32 -8.32
CA ARG A 219 18.46 16.99 -7.71
C ARG A 219 17.10 16.73 -7.07
N ILE A 220 16.91 15.50 -6.62
CA ILE A 220 15.65 14.99 -6.09
C ILE A 220 15.89 14.64 -4.62
N ARG A 221 15.08 15.25 -3.75
CA ARG A 221 15.00 14.90 -2.34
C ARG A 221 13.72 14.10 -2.10
N LEU A 222 13.85 13.01 -1.36
CA LEU A 222 12.77 12.15 -0.92
C LEU A 222 12.73 12.15 0.59
N PHE A 223 11.54 12.29 1.16
CA PHE A 223 11.31 12.27 2.60
C PHE A 223 10.12 11.38 2.95
N PHE A 224 10.40 10.21 3.52
CA PHE A 224 9.37 9.25 3.94
C PHE A 224 8.79 9.68 5.29
N THR A 225 7.52 10.07 5.30
CA THR A 225 6.82 10.54 6.51
C THR A 225 6.24 9.38 7.32
N ASP A 226 5.81 8.32 6.67
CA ASP A 226 5.39 7.05 7.28
C ASP A 226 5.83 5.89 6.36
N PHE A 227 6.28 4.80 6.96
CA PHE A 227 6.83 3.66 6.24
C PHE A 227 6.61 2.38 7.05
N ASP A 228 5.80 1.50 6.49
CA ASP A 228 5.35 0.25 7.07
C ASP A 228 5.24 -0.78 5.95
N ILE A 229 6.38 -1.44 5.68
CA ILE A 229 6.51 -2.53 4.70
C ILE A 229 6.86 -3.80 5.46
N PHE A 230 6.34 -4.95 5.04
CA PHE A 230 6.64 -6.22 5.66
C PHE A 230 8.16 -6.46 5.71
N PHE A 231 8.72 -6.64 6.91
CA PHE A 231 10.18 -6.73 7.11
C PHE A 231 10.75 -7.96 6.41
N GLY A 232 10.16 -9.14 6.66
CA GLY A 232 10.53 -10.39 5.99
C GLY A 232 11.96 -10.89 6.18
N GLY A 233 12.85 -10.13 6.83
CA GLY A 233 14.25 -10.47 7.09
C GLY A 233 15.23 -9.39 6.65
N GLU A 234 16.51 -9.61 6.98
CA GLU A 234 17.58 -8.71 6.56
C GLU A 234 17.67 -8.59 5.03
N HIS A 235 18.01 -7.40 4.53
CA HIS A 235 18.09 -7.09 3.09
C HIS A 235 16.76 -7.18 2.31
N CYS A 236 15.63 -7.29 3.03
CA CYS A 236 14.28 -7.22 2.48
C CYS A 236 14.05 -8.23 1.35
N PRO A 237 14.08 -9.54 1.64
CA PRO A 237 14.01 -10.59 0.61
C PRO A 237 12.61 -10.70 -0.01
N TYR A 238 11.58 -10.21 0.68
CA TYR A 238 10.18 -10.22 0.27
C TYR A 238 9.78 -8.84 -0.25
N ASP A 239 9.02 -8.10 0.56
CA ASP A 239 8.53 -6.78 0.21
C ASP A 239 9.63 -5.74 0.40
N SER A 240 9.74 -4.81 -0.55
CA SER A 240 10.77 -3.77 -0.47
C SER A 240 10.45 -2.54 -1.30
N VAL A 241 10.97 -1.41 -0.83
CA VAL A 241 11.14 -0.20 -1.62
C VAL A 241 12.61 -0.07 -1.97
N THR A 242 12.94 -0.13 -3.27
CA THR A 242 14.28 0.03 -3.79
C THR A 242 14.40 1.35 -4.54
N ILE A 243 15.39 2.15 -4.19
CA ILE A 243 15.65 3.47 -4.76
C ILE A 243 16.94 3.39 -5.55
N PHE A 244 16.87 3.73 -6.84
CA PHE A 244 17.98 3.72 -7.78
C PHE A 244 18.37 5.15 -8.16
N ASP A 245 19.67 5.43 -8.21
CA ASP A 245 20.26 6.70 -8.59
C ASP A 245 20.38 6.83 -10.11
N GLY A 246 19.23 6.84 -10.79
CA GLY A 246 19.14 6.97 -12.24
C GLY A 246 17.81 6.47 -12.79
N PRO A 247 17.65 6.49 -14.12
CA PRO A 247 16.36 6.23 -14.75
C PRO A 247 16.04 4.74 -14.95
N THR A 248 16.98 3.83 -14.65
CA THR A 248 16.82 2.39 -14.96
C THR A 248 17.19 1.51 -13.77
N PRO A 249 16.72 0.25 -13.74
CA PRO A 249 17.11 -0.71 -12.69
C PRO A 249 18.59 -1.12 -12.74
N ALA A 250 19.30 -0.80 -13.83
CA ALA A 250 20.75 -1.00 -13.95
C ALA A 250 21.55 0.12 -13.27
N SER A 251 20.90 1.22 -12.87
CA SER A 251 21.52 2.31 -12.14
C SER A 251 21.91 1.88 -10.72
N PRO A 252 22.90 2.55 -10.08
CA PRO A 252 23.31 2.20 -8.72
C PRO A 252 22.16 2.28 -7.72
N ILE A 253 22.05 1.31 -6.82
CA ILE A 253 21.06 1.33 -5.73
C ILE A 253 21.54 2.31 -4.67
N ILE A 254 20.69 3.27 -4.32
CA ILE A 254 20.89 4.14 -3.16
C ILE A 254 20.54 3.38 -1.89
N ARG A 255 19.35 2.77 -1.89
CA ARG A 255 18.85 2.03 -0.73
C ARG A 255 17.78 1.01 -1.13
N LYS A 256 17.74 -0.09 -0.40
CA LYS A 256 16.62 -1.04 -0.39
C LYS A 256 16.13 -1.17 1.05
N VAL A 257 14.85 -0.91 1.28
CA VAL A 257 14.26 -0.83 2.64
C VAL A 257 12.94 -1.58 2.77
N CYS A 258 12.68 -2.02 4.00
CA CYS A 258 11.50 -2.73 4.46
C CYS A 258 11.42 -2.60 5.99
N GLY A 259 10.36 -3.15 6.60
CA GLY A 259 10.07 -3.02 8.02
C GLY A 259 9.40 -1.68 8.35
N LEU A 260 9.36 -1.38 9.64
CA LEU A 260 8.93 -0.08 10.15
C LEU A 260 10.12 0.88 10.11
N GLN A 261 10.00 1.99 9.39
CA GLN A 261 11.03 3.02 9.33
C GLN A 261 10.41 4.38 9.65
N GLN A 262 11.05 5.16 10.53
CA GLN A 262 10.58 6.51 10.84
C GLN A 262 11.47 7.53 10.14
N ARG A 263 10.84 8.47 9.42
CA ARG A 263 11.47 9.71 8.91
C ARG A 263 12.79 9.47 8.20
N MET A 264 12.73 8.77 7.07
CA MET A 264 13.90 8.51 6.24
C MET A 264 14.02 9.55 5.13
N GLU A 265 15.23 10.03 4.89
CA GLU A 265 15.53 11.00 3.83
C GLU A 265 16.55 10.43 2.84
N VAL A 266 16.34 10.71 1.55
CA VAL A 266 17.20 10.23 0.46
C VAL A 266 17.38 11.33 -0.59
N TYR A 267 18.62 11.51 -1.05
CA TYR A 267 18.98 12.47 -2.08
C TYR A 267 19.52 11.76 -3.34
N SER A 268 19.01 12.10 -4.52
CA SER A 268 19.61 11.66 -5.79
C SER A 268 20.96 12.32 -6.00
N MET A 269 21.86 11.69 -6.75
CA MET A 269 23.13 12.29 -7.17
C MET A 269 22.99 12.97 -8.53
N GLY A 270 22.19 12.37 -9.43
CA GLY A 270 21.84 12.92 -10.73
C GLY A 270 20.47 13.60 -10.76
N ASN A 271 20.03 13.91 -11.98
CA ASN A 271 18.72 14.51 -12.27
C ASN A 271 17.62 13.46 -12.52
N SER A 272 17.86 12.20 -12.21
CA SER A 272 16.89 11.12 -12.38
C SER A 272 17.00 10.13 -11.24
N LEU A 273 15.86 9.63 -10.81
CA LEU A 273 15.75 8.67 -9.72
C LEU A 273 14.59 7.72 -10.04
N LEU A 274 14.80 6.44 -9.80
CA LEU A 274 13.79 5.41 -10.01
C LEU A 274 13.47 4.73 -8.68
N ILE A 275 12.19 4.62 -8.35
CA ILE A 275 11.71 3.93 -7.16
C ILE A 275 10.94 2.70 -7.60
N HIS A 276 11.33 1.53 -7.11
CA HIS A 276 10.57 0.30 -7.25
C HIS A 276 9.94 -0.08 -5.92
N PHE A 277 8.63 -0.29 -5.90
CA PHE A 277 7.94 -0.90 -4.78
C PHE A 277 7.44 -2.27 -5.20
N ASN A 278 8.01 -3.30 -4.57
CA ASN A 278 7.75 -4.70 -4.88
C ASN A 278 7.11 -5.38 -3.67
N THR A 279 6.01 -6.09 -3.90
CA THR A 279 5.33 -6.88 -2.87
C THR A 279 5.21 -8.33 -3.34
N THR A 280 5.23 -9.25 -2.39
CA THR A 280 5.19 -10.70 -2.58
C THR A 280 4.04 -11.31 -1.78
N HIS A 281 3.91 -12.64 -1.77
CA HIS A 281 2.86 -13.36 -1.05
C HIS A 281 3.48 -14.29 0.01
N PRO A 282 2.94 -14.42 1.24
CA PRO A 282 1.85 -13.67 1.88
C PRO A 282 2.34 -12.67 2.96
N ALA A 283 1.74 -11.48 3.03
CA ALA A 283 1.96 -10.55 4.15
C ALA A 283 1.12 -11.00 5.36
N LYS A 284 1.77 -11.39 6.46
CA LYS A 284 1.09 -11.86 7.68
C LYS A 284 0.63 -10.74 8.64
N SER A 285 0.67 -9.46 8.23
CA SER A 285 0.59 -8.35 9.18
C SER A 285 -0.10 -7.07 8.67
N ASP A 286 -0.93 -7.15 7.63
CA ASP A 286 -1.69 -6.00 7.09
C ASP A 286 -0.94 -4.65 6.98
N PRO A 287 0.31 -4.64 6.48
CA PRO A 287 1.16 -3.44 6.49
C PRO A 287 0.58 -2.29 5.65
N ARG A 288 0.70 -1.06 6.16
CA ARG A 288 0.02 0.13 5.61
C ARG A 288 0.67 0.71 4.35
N GLY A 289 1.93 0.38 4.07
CA GLY A 289 2.66 0.92 2.94
C GLY A 289 3.51 2.12 3.31
N PHE A 290 3.56 3.12 2.44
CA PHE A 290 4.35 4.33 2.71
C PHE A 290 3.69 5.58 2.16
N ILE A 291 4.05 6.70 2.77
CA ILE A 291 3.82 8.05 2.26
C ILE A 291 5.18 8.76 2.25
N MET A 292 5.45 9.45 1.14
CA MET A 292 6.73 10.10 0.91
C MET A 292 6.52 11.43 0.21
N ASP A 293 7.09 12.48 0.78
CA ASP A 293 7.20 13.77 0.13
C ASP A 293 8.43 13.80 -0.77
N TYR A 294 8.34 14.49 -1.90
CA TYR A 294 9.43 14.69 -2.82
C TYR A 294 9.59 16.16 -3.20
N GLU A 295 10.83 16.52 -3.52
CA GLU A 295 11.20 17.87 -3.95
C GLU A 295 12.26 17.81 -5.05
N PHE A 296 11.98 18.45 -6.17
CA PHE A 296 12.93 18.81 -7.21
C PHE A 296 13.47 20.21 -6.90
N SER A 297 14.77 20.31 -6.65
CA SER A 297 15.37 21.58 -6.22
C SER A 297 16.74 21.80 -6.84
N THR A 298 17.13 23.06 -6.96
CA THR A 298 18.50 23.48 -7.32
C THR A 298 19.34 23.79 -6.07
N ARG A 299 18.69 23.83 -4.89
CA ARG A 299 19.32 24.17 -3.60
C ARG A 299 19.88 22.92 -2.94
N PHE A 300 20.92 22.37 -3.55
CA PHE A 300 21.65 21.24 -2.98
C PHE A 300 23.13 21.58 -2.84
N VAL A 301 23.79 20.85 -1.94
CA VAL A 301 25.24 20.90 -1.83
C VAL A 301 25.87 20.52 -3.17
N ASN A 302 26.72 21.40 -3.69
CA ASN A 302 27.50 21.13 -4.88
C ASN A 302 28.59 20.11 -4.54
N ILE A 303 28.39 18.86 -4.98
CA ILE A 303 29.28 17.74 -4.65
C ILE A 303 30.69 17.98 -5.17
N ASP A 304 30.87 18.55 -6.37
CA ASP A 304 32.20 18.83 -6.92
C ASP A 304 32.99 19.81 -6.06
N LYS A 305 32.32 20.86 -5.56
CA LYS A 305 32.91 21.81 -4.60
C LYS A 305 33.19 21.16 -3.25
N LEU A 306 32.27 20.32 -2.75
CA LEU A 306 32.43 19.61 -1.48
C LEU A 306 33.64 18.69 -1.48
N LEU A 307 33.83 17.93 -2.57
CA LEU A 307 34.96 17.01 -2.69
C LEU A 307 36.29 17.73 -2.96
N ASN A 308 36.26 18.94 -3.53
CA ASN A 308 37.41 19.79 -3.84
C ASN A 308 38.60 19.04 -4.48
N LYS A 309 38.30 18.01 -5.28
CA LYS A 309 39.27 17.10 -5.92
C LYS A 309 40.30 16.47 -4.94
N GLN A 310 39.96 16.37 -3.66
CA GLN A 310 40.83 15.76 -2.66
C GLN A 310 40.95 14.26 -2.91
N ARG A 311 42.19 13.77 -2.91
CA ARG A 311 42.45 12.34 -3.12
C ARG A 311 41.96 11.54 -1.91
N GLY A 312 41.20 10.48 -2.16
CA GLY A 312 40.64 9.62 -1.11
C GLY A 312 39.33 10.13 -0.51
N VAL A 313 38.79 11.28 -0.97
CA VAL A 313 37.48 11.79 -0.52
C VAL A 313 36.43 11.49 -1.57
N THR A 314 35.34 10.82 -1.16
CA THR A 314 34.26 10.39 -2.05
C THR A 314 32.90 10.69 -1.42
N HIS A 315 31.90 11.05 -2.22
CA HIS A 315 30.54 11.30 -1.72
C HIS A 315 29.78 9.98 -1.51
N ILE A 316 28.96 9.92 -0.45
CA ILE A 316 28.11 8.77 -0.14
C ILE A 316 26.77 8.95 -0.86
N ARG A 317 26.42 8.04 -1.77
CA ARG A 317 25.14 8.12 -2.51
C ARG A 317 23.94 8.07 -1.55
N GLY A 318 22.92 8.84 -1.86
CA GLY A 318 21.70 8.93 -1.04
C GLY A 318 21.73 9.98 0.06
N THR A 319 22.89 10.57 0.33
CA THR A 319 23.03 11.62 1.34
C THR A 319 23.16 12.99 0.66
N GLU A 320 22.89 14.05 1.41
CA GLU A 320 23.02 15.41 0.88
C GLU A 320 24.50 15.79 0.71
N CYS A 321 25.30 15.53 1.74
CA CYS A 321 26.68 15.96 1.87
C CYS A 321 27.60 15.00 2.63
N ASP A 322 27.21 13.75 2.87
CA ASP A 322 28.08 12.82 3.59
C ASP A 322 29.24 12.39 2.68
N VAL A 323 30.45 12.39 3.22
CA VAL A 323 31.67 11.99 2.51
C VAL A 323 32.36 10.85 3.24
N ARG A 324 32.97 9.97 2.45
CA ARG A 324 33.89 8.93 2.89
C ARG A 324 35.30 9.39 2.59
N VAL A 325 36.15 9.40 3.62
CA VAL A 325 37.57 9.76 3.54
C VAL A 325 38.41 8.50 3.74
N GLU A 326 39.22 8.17 2.75
CA GLU A 326 40.16 7.05 2.76
C GLU A 326 41.58 7.58 2.96
N SER A 327 42.34 6.95 3.87
CA SER A 327 43.75 7.28 4.08
C SER A 327 44.54 7.02 2.80
N ASN A 328 45.22 8.04 2.30
CA ASN A 328 46.02 8.02 1.09
C ASN A 328 47.54 8.17 1.40
N ARG A 329 47.93 7.99 2.68
CA ARG A 329 49.28 8.25 3.21
C ARG A 329 49.72 9.72 3.17
N GLU A 330 48.83 10.65 2.87
CA GLU A 330 49.03 12.06 3.18
C GLU A 330 48.74 12.31 4.67
N THR A 331 49.33 13.35 5.22
CA THR A 331 49.32 13.63 6.67
C THR A 331 48.08 14.38 7.16
N PHE A 332 47.29 15.00 6.27
CA PHE A 332 46.14 15.83 6.67
C PHE A 332 45.12 16.06 5.53
N HIS A 333 43.83 15.89 5.83
CA HIS A 333 42.70 16.28 4.98
C HIS A 333 41.94 17.46 5.61
N THR A 334 41.52 18.44 4.81
CA THR A 334 40.70 19.57 5.28
C THR A 334 39.29 19.47 4.70
N ILE A 335 38.29 19.19 5.54
CA ILE A 335 36.88 19.20 5.15
C ILE A 335 36.27 20.53 5.56
N SER A 336 35.66 21.25 4.62
CA SER A 336 35.03 22.55 4.88
C SER A 336 33.52 22.44 4.78
N SER A 337 32.81 23.21 5.61
CA SER A 337 31.35 23.37 5.45
C SER A 337 31.04 24.03 4.10
N PRO A 338 30.02 23.57 3.34
CA PRO A 338 29.63 24.13 2.05
C PRO A 338 29.33 25.63 2.06
N ASN A 339 28.98 26.19 3.23
CA ASN A 339 28.60 27.60 3.43
C ASN A 339 29.62 28.41 4.25
N SER A 340 30.85 27.92 4.40
CA SER A 340 31.91 28.73 5.00
C SER A 340 32.28 29.89 4.05
N ILE A 341 31.81 31.11 4.37
CA ILE A 341 32.46 32.34 3.90
C ILE A 341 33.92 32.19 4.30
N GLN A 342 34.84 32.18 3.34
CA GLN A 342 36.28 32.10 3.61
C GLN A 342 36.62 33.02 4.79
N PRO A 343 37.00 32.49 5.95
CA PRO A 343 37.61 33.33 6.96
C PRO A 343 38.96 33.71 6.37
N THR A 344 39.22 35.01 6.24
CA THR A 344 40.59 35.54 6.27
C THR A 344 41.42 34.73 7.27
N PRO A 345 42.66 34.36 6.94
CA PRO A 345 43.36 33.28 7.60
C PRO A 345 43.43 33.55 9.12
N PRO A 346 42.79 32.74 9.98
CA PRO A 346 43.15 32.72 11.37
C PRO A 346 44.37 31.81 11.54
N ALA A 347 45.19 32.18 12.51
CA ALA A 347 46.38 31.47 12.96
C ALA A 347 46.14 29.95 13.20
N PRO A 348 47.21 29.13 13.25
CA PRO A 348 47.10 27.69 13.09
C PRO A 348 46.60 27.02 14.38
N THR A 349 45.30 26.83 14.56
CA THR A 349 44.77 25.95 15.62
C THR A 349 43.32 25.51 15.37
N SER A 350 43.15 24.40 14.67
CA SER A 350 42.32 23.25 15.13
C SER A 350 42.51 22.08 14.17
N PHE A 351 43.49 21.22 14.45
CA PHE A 351 43.76 20.01 13.69
C PHE A 351 42.92 18.86 14.25
N MET A 352 42.15 18.17 13.41
CA MET A 352 41.60 16.86 13.75
C MET A 352 42.55 15.81 13.17
N ASP A 353 43.43 15.28 14.02
CA ASP A 353 44.36 14.20 13.71
C ASP A 353 43.61 12.87 13.77
N PHE A 354 43.34 12.25 12.61
CA PHE A 354 42.84 10.88 12.53
C PHE A 354 44.02 9.91 12.72
N ARG A 355 44.50 9.78 13.96
CA ARG A 355 45.34 8.63 14.33
C ARG A 355 44.49 7.36 14.30
N GLU A 356 45.01 6.37 13.57
CA GLU A 356 44.51 5.01 13.38
C GLU A 356 43.52 4.54 14.47
N SER A 357 42.22 4.74 14.23
CA SER A 357 41.18 4.02 14.96
C SER A 357 40.24 3.39 13.96
N ARG A 358 40.19 2.05 13.94
CA ARG A 358 39.22 1.24 13.21
C ARG A 358 37.82 1.37 13.82
N THR A 359 37.31 2.59 13.94
CA THR A 359 35.98 2.87 14.48
C THR A 359 35.30 3.93 13.63
N TRP A 360 34.23 3.52 12.98
CA TRP A 360 33.34 4.37 12.20
C TRP A 360 32.70 5.41 13.13
N ARG A 361 32.84 6.71 12.84
CA ARG A 361 32.08 7.77 13.50
C ARG A 361 31.32 8.58 12.45
N ARG A 362 30.00 8.67 12.62
CA ARG A 362 29.14 9.66 11.91
C ARG A 362 29.54 11.05 12.39
N LEU A 363 29.90 11.94 11.46
CA LEU A 363 30.03 13.37 11.72
C LEU A 363 28.65 14.00 11.55
N TYR A 364 27.98 14.32 12.66
CA TYR A 364 26.84 15.23 12.64
C TYR A 364 27.39 16.67 12.62
N LEU A 365 27.18 17.39 11.52
CA LEU A 365 27.37 18.84 11.50
C LEU A 365 26.19 19.49 12.25
N PRO A 366 26.44 20.28 13.31
CA PRO A 366 25.36 20.99 14.00
C PRO A 366 24.80 22.08 13.08
N LEU A 367 23.47 22.10 12.94
CA LEU A 367 22.72 23.26 12.45
C LEU A 367 22.99 24.42 13.41
N ILE A 368 23.74 25.43 12.95
CA ILE A 368 23.89 26.70 13.66
C ILE A 368 22.69 27.55 13.23
N LEU A 369 21.79 27.83 14.18
CA LEU A 369 20.71 28.82 14.09
C LEU A 369 21.25 30.24 14.23
#